data_AF-A0AAV1LS09-F1
#
_entry.id   AF-A0AAV1LS09-F1
#
_cell.length_a   1.000
_cell.length_b   1.000
_cell.length_c   1.000
_cell.angle_alpha   90.00
_cell.angle_beta   90.00
_cell.angle_gamma   90.00
#
_symmetry.space_group_name_H-M   'P 1'
#
loop_
_entity.id
_entity.type
_entity.pdbx_description
1 polymer ?
#
loop_
_entity_poly.entity_id
_entity_poly.type
_entity_poly.pdbx_seq_one_letter_code
_entity_poly.pdbx_strand_id
1 'polypeptide(L)'
;MNSILLENRIKIIKIHYENGGSVKVTFRKIPDIFGQHNRTSETAIKNLVAKFESTGSVQNAPTPTRVRPGRSTENIAAVSHSVEEDPTLSIPRRSQQLGIDICQRGRGGHLSDIIFHS
;
A
#
# COMPACT_ATOMS: atom_id res chain seq x y z
N MET A 1 4.24 8.15 10.72
CA MET A 1 5.53 8.67 10.22
C MET A 1 5.23 9.82 9.29
N ASN A 2 5.78 11.00 9.55
CA ASN A 2 5.55 12.21 8.76
C ASN A 2 6.05 11.98 7.34
N SER A 3 5.12 11.80 6.40
CA SER A 3 5.45 11.61 5.00
C SER A 3 6.07 12.89 4.47
N ILE A 4 7.36 12.86 4.20
CA ILE A 4 8.04 13.94 3.48
C ILE A 4 7.30 14.11 2.15
N LEU A 5 6.84 15.33 1.87
CA LEU A 5 6.16 15.66 0.60
C LEU A 5 7.07 15.26 -0.58
N LEU A 6 6.49 14.76 -1.66
CA LEU A 6 7.25 14.30 -2.83
C LEU A 6 8.22 15.37 -3.35
N GLU A 7 7.77 16.61 -3.37
CA GLU A 7 8.56 17.78 -3.76
C GLU A 7 9.83 17.95 -2.91
N ASN A 8 9.70 17.77 -1.59
CA ASN A 8 10.83 17.89 -0.66
C ASN A 8 11.86 16.79 -0.93
N ARG A 9 11.41 15.58 -1.27
CA ARG A 9 12.31 14.46 -1.60
C ARG A 9 13.09 14.71 -2.88
N ILE A 10 12.42 15.24 -3.92
CA ILE A 10 13.07 15.62 -5.18
C ILE A 10 14.13 16.69 -4.92
N LYS A 11 13.79 17.72 -4.15
CA LYS A 11 14.74 18.77 -3.75
C LYS A 11 15.93 18.20 -2.98
N ILE A 12 15.71 17.30 -2.02
CA ILE A 12 16.80 16.66 -1.27
C ILE A 12 17.74 15.89 -2.19
N ILE A 13 17.22 15.12 -3.15
CA ILE A 13 18.03 14.38 -4.12
C ILE A 13 18.83 15.34 -5.01
N LYS A 14 18.21 16.42 -5.48
CA LYS A 14 18.89 17.44 -6.28
C LYS A 14 20.07 18.06 -5.51
N ILE A 15 19.83 18.50 -4.27
CA ILE A 15 20.85 19.03 -3.37
C ILE A 15 21.94 17.98 -3.13
N HIS A 16 21.61 16.70 -3.02
CA HIS A 16 22.58 15.63 -2.82
C HIS A 16 23.62 15.53 -3.92
N TYR A 17 23.16 15.47 -5.17
CA TYR A 17 24.07 15.38 -6.30
C TYR A 17 24.79 16.70 -6.59
N GLU A 18 24.17 17.86 -6.33
CA GLU A 18 24.86 19.16 -6.40
C GLU A 18 26.02 19.29 -5.40
N ASN A 19 25.97 18.59 -4.27
CA ASN A 19 27.01 18.61 -3.23
C ASN A 19 27.96 17.40 -3.30
N GLY A 20 28.10 16.78 -4.47
CA GLY A 20 29.04 15.68 -4.69
C GLY A 20 28.67 14.38 -3.96
N GLY A 21 27.38 14.15 -3.67
CA GLY A 21 26.91 12.91 -3.05
C GLY A 21 27.17 12.81 -1.54
N SER A 22 27.50 13.91 -0.86
CA SER A 22 27.75 13.88 0.59
C SER A 22 26.47 14.06 1.40
N VAL A 23 26.03 12.98 2.07
CA VAL A 23 24.87 13.01 2.97
C VAL A 23 25.02 14.07 4.07
N LYS A 24 26.21 14.19 4.68
CA LYS A 24 26.44 15.18 5.75
C LYS A 24 26.28 16.61 5.25
N VAL A 25 26.76 16.92 4.05
CA VAL A 25 26.63 18.27 3.46
C VAL A 25 25.17 18.56 3.15
N THR A 26 24.43 17.60 2.59
CA THR A 26 22.99 17.78 2.36
C THR A 26 22.21 18.06 3.63
N PHE A 27 22.48 17.29 4.70
CA PHE A 27 21.82 17.45 5.99
C PHE A 27 22.07 18.81 6.64
N ARG A 28 23.21 19.43 6.36
CA ARG A 28 23.54 20.78 6.83
C ARG A 28 22.83 21.87 6.03
N LYS A 29 22.58 21.67 4.74
CA LYS A 29 21.87 22.63 3.86
C LYS A 29 20.34 22.57 3.94
N ILE A 30 19.78 21.45 4.40
CA ILE A 30 18.32 21.26 4.50
C ILE A 30 17.62 22.32 5.38
N PRO A 31 18.14 22.68 6.59
CA PRO A 31 17.53 23.72 7.42
C PRO A 31 17.38 25.07 6.72
N ASP A 32 18.36 25.46 5.89
CA ASP A 32 18.35 26.75 5.17
C ASP A 32 17.22 26.82 4.13
N ILE A 33 16.81 25.67 3.59
CA ILE A 33 15.83 25.59 2.48
C ILE A 33 14.43 25.27 2.98
N PHE A 34 14.29 24.42 4.00
CA PHE A 34 13.00 23.91 4.48
C PHE A 34 12.58 24.50 5.84
N GLY A 35 13.48 25.23 6.51
CA GLY A 35 13.30 25.69 7.89
C GLY A 35 13.64 24.61 8.92
N GLN A 36 13.95 25.05 10.14
CA GLN A 36 14.44 24.19 11.21
C GLN A 36 13.47 23.05 11.61
N HIS A 37 12.16 23.31 11.54
CA HIS A 37 11.13 22.35 11.94
C HIS A 37 10.81 21.27 10.89
N ASN A 38 11.23 21.44 9.63
CA ASN A 38 11.01 20.47 8.55
C ASN A 38 12.29 19.67 8.24
N ARG A 39 13.21 19.60 9.20
CA ARG A 39 14.50 18.94 9.00
C ARG A 39 14.32 17.44 8.81
N THR A 40 14.79 16.94 7.68
CA THR A 40 14.87 15.51 7.39
C THR A 40 16.08 14.91 8.12
N SER A 41 15.91 13.74 8.74
CA SER A 41 17.04 13.08 9.44
C SER A 41 18.09 12.56 8.46
N GLU A 42 19.35 12.47 8.88
CA GLU A 42 20.43 11.89 8.05
C GLU A 42 20.07 10.48 7.56
N THR A 43 19.47 9.66 8.41
CA THR A 43 19.02 8.31 8.05
C THR A 43 17.95 8.34 6.97
N ALA A 44 16.99 9.27 7.05
CA ALA A 44 15.96 9.41 6.03
C ALA A 44 16.56 9.86 4.68
N ILE A 45 17.59 10.72 4.69
CA ILE A 45 18.32 11.12 3.48
C ILE A 45 19.05 9.90 2.89
N LYS A 46 19.78 9.13 3.71
CA LYS A 46 20.47 7.90 3.27
C LYS A 46 19.50 6.92 2.63
N ASN A 47 18.38 6.63 3.30
CA ASN A 47 17.36 5.71 2.81
C ASN A 47 16.71 6.23 1.52
N LEU A 48 16.53 7.55 1.39
CA LEU A 48 15.99 8.17 0.19
C LEU A 48 16.94 8.01 -1.00
N VAL A 49 18.23 8.30 -0.81
CA VAL A 49 19.26 8.17 -1.86
C VAL A 49 19.41 6.70 -2.26
N ALA A 50 19.54 5.78 -1.31
CA ALA A 50 19.66 4.34 -1.61
C ALA A 50 18.42 3.80 -2.36
N LYS A 51 17.23 4.29 -2.01
CA LYS A 51 16.01 3.95 -2.74
C LYS A 51 16.02 4.52 -4.16
N PHE A 52 16.44 5.76 -4.30
CA PHE A 52 16.54 6.42 -5.60
C PHE A 52 17.55 5.70 -6.51
N GLU A 53 18.72 5.33 -6.00
CA GLU A 53 19.75 4.63 -6.77
C GLU A 53 19.33 3.21 -7.18
N SER A 54 18.54 2.52 -6.35
CA SER A 54 18.05 1.18 -6.66
C SER A 54 16.84 1.15 -7.60
N THR A 55 15.91 2.10 -7.47
CA THR A 55 14.61 2.08 -8.19
C THR A 55 14.51 3.15 -9.28
N GLY A 56 15.35 4.19 -9.26
CA GLY A 56 15.23 5.38 -10.10
C GLY A 56 14.04 6.28 -9.74
N SER A 57 13.32 5.99 -8.65
CA SER A 57 12.07 6.65 -8.28
C SER A 57 12.10 7.26 -6.88
N VAL A 58 11.52 8.45 -6.76
CA VAL A 58 11.37 9.20 -5.51
C VAL A 58 10.01 8.93 -4.83
N GLN A 59 9.11 8.21 -5.53
CA GLN A 59 7.79 7.90 -5.02
C GLN A 59 7.85 6.96 -3.81
N ASN A 60 6.84 7.02 -2.94
CA ASN A 60 6.70 5.99 -1.91
C ASN A 60 6.35 4.65 -2.56
N ALA A 61 6.86 3.57 -1.97
CA ALA A 61 6.35 2.26 -2.34
C ALA A 61 4.90 2.20 -1.86
N PRO A 62 3.98 1.61 -2.65
CA PRO A 62 2.64 1.39 -2.16
C PRO A 62 2.72 0.59 -0.86
N THR A 63 2.07 1.09 0.19
CA THR A 63 1.99 0.36 1.45
C THR A 63 1.36 -1.00 1.15
N PRO A 64 1.96 -2.12 1.57
CA PRO A 64 1.35 -3.43 1.37
C PRO A 64 0.01 -3.43 2.10
N THR A 65 -1.08 -3.39 1.33
CA THR A 65 -2.42 -3.49 1.87
C THR A 65 -2.68 -4.93 2.25
N ARG A 66 -3.33 -5.15 3.39
CA ARG A 66 -3.76 -6.48 3.82
C ARG A 66 -4.61 -7.13 2.71
N VAL A 67 -4.09 -8.19 2.10
CA VAL A 67 -4.83 -9.02 1.15
C VAL A 67 -5.92 -9.77 1.90
N ARG A 68 -7.14 -9.81 1.36
CA ARG A 68 -8.24 -10.60 1.90
C ARG A 68 -8.19 -11.99 1.24
N PRO A 69 -7.80 -13.07 1.95
CA PRO A 69 -7.59 -14.38 1.34
C PRO A 69 -8.85 -14.94 0.67
N GLY A 70 -10.03 -14.67 1.24
CA GLY A 70 -11.31 -15.07 0.63
C GLY A 70 -11.68 -14.34 -0.68
N ARG A 71 -10.91 -13.33 -1.10
CA ARG A 71 -11.10 -12.60 -2.37
C ARG A 71 -9.87 -12.69 -3.28
N SER A 72 -9.15 -13.81 -3.25
CA SER A 72 -8.16 -14.10 -4.28
C SER A 72 -8.84 -14.20 -5.65
N THR A 73 -8.08 -13.95 -6.71
CA THR A 73 -8.56 -14.09 -8.11
C THR A 73 -9.08 -15.50 -8.38
N GLU A 74 -8.40 -16.51 -7.84
CA GLU A 74 -8.78 -17.92 -7.90
C GLU A 74 -10.14 -18.17 -7.23
N ASN A 75 -10.33 -17.63 -6.01
CA ASN A 75 -11.59 -17.79 -5.27
C ASN A 75 -12.75 -17.07 -5.96
N ILE A 76 -12.49 -15.92 -6.58
CA ILE A 76 -13.51 -15.20 -7.37
C ILE A 76 -13.91 -16.03 -8.60
N ALA A 77 -12.95 -16.59 -9.34
CA ALA A 77 -13.22 -17.42 -10.51
C ALA A 77 -13.94 -18.73 -10.14
N ALA A 78 -13.55 -19.38 -9.04
CA ALA A 78 -14.21 -20.59 -8.56
C ALA A 78 -15.67 -20.31 -8.15
N VAL A 79 -15.93 -19.18 -7.48
CA VAL A 79 -17.29 -18.76 -7.12
C VAL A 79 -18.11 -18.41 -8.35
N SER A 80 -17.54 -17.73 -9.35
CA SER A 80 -18.28 -17.39 -10.58
C SER A 80 -18.71 -18.64 -11.34
N HIS A 81 -17.82 -19.62 -11.52
CA HIS A 81 -18.17 -20.89 -12.15
C HIS A 81 -19.26 -21.64 -11.38
N SER A 82 -19.17 -21.70 -10.05
CA SER A 82 -20.20 -22.36 -9.24
C SER A 82 -21.56 -21.66 -9.30
N VAL A 83 -21.60 -20.33 -9.50
CA VAL A 83 -22.85 -19.59 -9.68
C VAL A 83 -23.46 -19.86 -11.06
N GLU A 84 -22.63 -20.00 -12.09
CA GLU A 84 -23.07 -20.38 -13.44
C GLU A 84 -23.63 -21.80 -13.48
N GLU A 85 -23.00 -22.75 -12.77
CA GLU A 85 -23.44 -24.14 -12.70
C GLU A 85 -24.76 -24.29 -11.91
N ASP A 86 -24.81 -23.73 -10.70
CA ASP A 86 -25.97 -23.87 -9.81
C ASP A 86 -26.35 -22.51 -9.17
N PRO A 87 -27.21 -21.71 -9.82
CA PRO A 87 -27.54 -20.37 -9.33
C PRO A 87 -28.35 -20.39 -8.03
N THR A 88 -29.09 -21.46 -7.76
CA THR A 88 -29.93 -21.62 -6.55
C THR A 88 -29.14 -22.06 -5.32
N LEU A 89 -27.88 -22.45 -5.49
CA LEU A 89 -27.06 -22.96 -4.39
C LEU A 89 -26.71 -21.83 -3.41
N SER A 90 -26.95 -22.10 -2.12
CA SER A 90 -26.77 -21.11 -1.07
C SER A 90 -25.31 -20.76 -0.84
N ILE A 91 -25.06 -19.50 -0.46
CA ILE A 91 -23.71 -18.97 -0.21
C ILE A 91 -22.93 -19.81 0.82
N PRO A 92 -23.50 -20.23 1.97
CA PRO A 92 -22.78 -21.05 2.95
C PRO A 92 -22.34 -22.40 2.37
N ARG A 93 -23.19 -23.01 1.54
CA ARG A 93 -22.90 -24.31 0.92
C ARG A 93 -21.81 -24.16 -0.15
N ARG A 94 -21.86 -23.11 -0.96
CA ARG A 94 -20.83 -22.78 -1.96
C ARG A 94 -19.46 -22.58 -1.30
N SER A 95 -19.42 -21.81 -0.22
CA SER A 95 -18.20 -21.53 0.54
C SER A 95 -17.58 -22.81 1.13
N GLN A 96 -18.41 -23.72 1.67
CA GLN A 96 -17.93 -25.02 2.16
C GLN A 96 -17.34 -25.89 1.04
N GLN A 97 -18.00 -25.97 -0.11
CA GLN A 97 -17.52 -26.76 -1.25
C GLN A 97 -16.19 -26.25 -1.80
N LEU A 98 -16.01 -24.93 -1.84
CA LEU A 98 -14.80 -24.28 -2.35
C LEU A 98 -13.71 -24.11 -1.30
N GLY A 99 -13.93 -24.53 -0.05
CA GLY A 99 -12.97 -24.35 1.05
C GLY A 99 -12.64 -22.87 1.33
N ILE A 100 -13.53 -21.96 0.95
CA ILE A 100 -13.34 -20.52 1.16
C ILE A 100 -13.92 -20.20 2.53
N ASP A 101 -13.08 -19.80 3.48
CA ASP A 101 -13.55 -19.30 4.75
C ASP A 101 -14.46 -18.08 4.53
N ILE A 102 -15.76 -18.26 4.74
CA ILE A 102 -16.67 -17.13 4.90
C ILE A 102 -16.14 -16.32 6.07
N CYS A 103 -15.76 -15.08 5.78
CA CYS A 103 -15.46 -14.11 6.81
C CYS A 103 -16.70 -14.04 7.72
N GLN A 104 -16.61 -14.69 8.88
CA GLN A 104 -17.53 -14.50 9.99
C GLN A 104 -17.38 -13.02 10.36
N ARG A 105 -18.18 -12.15 9.73
CA ARG A 105 -18.34 -10.77 10.20
C ARG A 105 -18.68 -10.92 11.67
N GLY A 106 -17.94 -10.22 12.53
CA GLY A 106 -18.08 -10.32 13.98
C GLY A 106 -19.54 -10.41 14.39
N ARG A 107 -19.83 -11.36 15.29
CA ARG A 107 -21.14 -11.66 15.87
C ARG A 107 -21.98 -10.37 15.98
N GLY A 108 -22.96 -10.16 15.10
CA GLY A 108 -23.89 -9.03 15.19
C GLY A 108 -24.32 -8.34 13.87
N GLY A 109 -23.75 -8.65 12.71
CA GLY A 109 -24.20 -8.06 11.43
C GLY A 109 -25.41 -8.80 10.84
N HIS A 110 -26.59 -8.18 10.85
CA HIS A 110 -27.83 -8.69 10.26
C HIS A 110 -27.64 -9.04 8.76
N LEU A 111 -28.19 -10.19 8.34
CA LEU A 111 -28.04 -10.80 7.00
C LEU A 111 -28.72 -10.03 5.84
N SER A 112 -29.10 -8.76 6.00
CA SER A 112 -29.98 -8.07 5.04
C SER A 112 -29.30 -7.36 3.86
N ASP A 113 -27.98 -7.11 3.89
CA ASP A 113 -27.41 -6.10 2.97
C ASP A 113 -26.58 -6.67 1.81
N ILE A 114 -26.99 -7.81 1.26
CA ILE A 114 -26.56 -8.19 -0.10
C ILE A 114 -27.75 -8.00 -1.04
N ILE A 115 -28.06 -6.74 -1.32
CA ILE A 115 -28.97 -6.37 -2.42
C ILE A 115 -28.15 -6.55 -3.71
N PHE A 116 -28.33 -7.68 -4.39
CA PHE A 116 -27.97 -7.79 -5.80
C PHE A 116 -29.00 -6.95 -6.57
N HIS A 117 -28.54 -5.88 -7.21
CA HIS A 117 -29.34 -5.22 -8.25
C HIS A 117 -29.36 -6.16 -9.45
N SER A 118 -30.56 -6.54 -9.85
CA SER A 118 -30.87 -7.28 -11.09
C SER A 118 -30.44 -6.49 -12.33
#